data_AF-A0A7R9ZYK1-F1
#
_entry.id   AF-A0A7R9ZYK1-F1
#
_cell.length_a   1.000
_cell.length_b   1.000
_cell.length_c   1.000
_cell.angle_alpha   90.00
_cell.angle_beta   90.00
_cell.angle_gamma   90.00
#
_symmetry.space_group_name_H-M   'P 1'
#
loop_
_entity.id
_entity.type
_entity.pdbx_description
1 polymer ?
#
loop_
_entity_poly.entity_id
_entity_poly.type
_entity_poly.pdbx_seq_one_letter_code
_entity_poly.pdbx_strand_id
1 'polypeptide(L)'
;MQPLAYLAVRVVLGWLQLVQRADRAFVGDPLVLVAAGAVHCWAVVYSLFVAVHTRAMRYDGYHEGYVEHLPGSVAWTETLAMASLWVWLLAGFTTAAVRLLDEDAGNLPMGLEDAKGSPITKLIRSPMFHSLLGHAHSVSCVGLFLSILMLCFTMALMKGGITACELCLVIVSIGFAVPHALLAARRLSEAAERALEELLPPQAAEAAAAEAAAMGPQLCIVLALADAPGHAYLWQNCVYCLASIALLAAVAGSARYPPKTVGAALPPEVHESLVCLVVDAVAALAIVLSYPHLNTWLTWASALGVLGVAASCRMQAVREVYEDWLEPVLVVRSDTHKRMPSPQRQLLRKNSWVLGLLCAATTLWDITWHPVPQYSYPMVNQAILMLRWQSPTETKTSSQMLSIAASSLGLTERSFEVETTLPSHRLLLFKYTGREDPANQTMPMFLNWQATMLAPKGELAEIVDSSFPAALNVSMCAEMQEATTNDKDSASNSTKREAREAYVAACDYWKDRVVKSSMEILAGQS
;
A
#
# COMPACT_ATOMS: atom_id res chain seq x y z
N MET A 1 -0.10 -1.74 -6.36
CA MET A 1 0.93 -2.58 -7.04
C MET A 1 2.19 -2.82 -6.21
N GLN A 2 2.73 -1.83 -5.48
CA GLN A 2 4.01 -1.96 -4.75
C GLN A 2 4.07 -3.12 -3.72
N PRO A 3 3.06 -3.35 -2.86
CA PRO A 3 3.04 -4.53 -2.00
C PRO A 3 3.10 -5.87 -2.74
N LEU A 4 2.42 -5.98 -3.90
CA LEU A 4 2.45 -7.20 -4.72
C LEU A 4 3.85 -7.43 -5.31
N ALA A 5 4.53 -6.38 -5.76
CA ALA A 5 5.90 -6.49 -6.25
C ALA A 5 6.88 -6.93 -5.13
N TYR A 6 6.71 -6.40 -3.93
CA TYR A 6 7.47 -6.84 -2.76
C TYR A 6 7.25 -8.33 -2.44
N LEU A 7 5.99 -8.76 -2.35
CA LEU A 7 5.63 -10.16 -2.08
C LEU A 7 6.17 -11.10 -3.17
N ALA A 8 6.09 -10.68 -4.43
CA ALA A 8 6.67 -11.41 -5.56
C ALA A 8 8.18 -11.66 -5.41
N VAL A 9 8.95 -10.60 -5.14
CA VAL A 9 10.41 -10.71 -4.92
C VAL A 9 10.68 -11.57 -3.68
N ARG A 10 9.91 -11.39 -2.61
CA ARG A 10 10.06 -12.15 -1.37
C ARG A 10 9.77 -13.65 -1.55
N VAL A 11 8.79 -14.02 -2.37
CA VAL A 11 8.51 -15.42 -2.72
C VAL A 11 9.70 -16.04 -3.47
N VAL A 12 10.31 -15.32 -4.42
CA VAL A 12 11.52 -15.79 -5.12
C VAL A 12 12.68 -15.97 -4.14
N LEU A 13 12.89 -14.99 -3.25
CA LEU A 13 13.92 -15.07 -2.21
C LEU A 13 13.69 -16.25 -1.26
N GLY A 14 12.46 -16.43 -0.78
CA GLY A 14 12.09 -17.52 0.12
C GLY A 14 12.25 -18.89 -0.57
N TRP A 15 11.94 -18.98 -1.86
CA TRP A 15 12.18 -20.18 -2.65
C TRP A 15 13.66 -20.48 -2.83
N LEU A 16 14.48 -19.47 -3.17
CA LEU A 16 15.93 -19.61 -3.27
C LEU A 16 16.55 -20.07 -1.95
N GLN A 17 16.16 -19.44 -0.83
CA GLN A 17 16.58 -19.86 0.51
C GLN A 17 16.21 -21.32 0.80
N LEU A 18 15.00 -21.74 0.42
CA LEU A 18 14.53 -23.10 0.62
C LEU A 18 15.37 -24.12 -0.17
N VAL A 19 15.71 -23.81 -1.42
CA VAL A 19 16.47 -24.67 -2.32
C VAL A 19 17.95 -24.74 -1.91
N GLN A 20 18.54 -23.60 -1.53
CA GLN A 20 19.97 -23.49 -1.22
C GLN A 20 20.36 -23.80 0.21
N ARG A 21 19.38 -24.06 1.08
CA ARG A 21 19.59 -24.26 2.51
C ARG A 21 20.63 -25.31 2.88
N ALA A 22 20.85 -26.30 2.01
CA ALA A 22 21.78 -27.40 2.24
C ALA A 22 23.22 -27.08 1.79
N ASP A 23 23.38 -26.19 0.81
CA ASP A 23 24.63 -26.05 0.05
C ASP A 23 25.38 -24.74 0.39
N ARG A 24 24.67 -23.69 0.85
CA ARG A 24 25.29 -22.39 1.15
C ARG A 24 24.94 -21.86 2.54
N ALA A 25 26.00 -21.42 3.22
CA ALA A 25 25.96 -20.61 4.43
C ALA A 25 26.17 -19.14 3.99
N PHE A 26 25.10 -18.42 3.71
CA PHE A 26 25.25 -17.02 3.30
C PHE A 26 25.63 -16.11 4.54
N VAL A 27 26.08 -14.89 4.28
CA VAL A 27 26.78 -14.04 5.27
C VAL A 27 25.82 -13.24 6.19
N GLY A 28 25.99 -13.37 7.51
CA GLY A 28 25.32 -12.54 8.52
C GLY A 28 26.02 -11.19 8.75
N ASP A 29 26.18 -10.38 7.71
CA ASP A 29 26.77 -9.05 7.83
C ASP A 29 25.71 -8.05 8.32
N PRO A 30 25.95 -7.27 9.38
CA PRO A 30 25.05 -6.20 9.79
C PRO A 30 24.74 -5.19 8.66
N LEU A 31 25.58 -5.07 7.63
CA LEU A 31 25.33 -4.24 6.45
C LEU A 31 24.17 -4.81 5.62
N VAL A 32 24.20 -6.11 5.37
CA VAL A 32 23.15 -6.84 4.67
C VAL A 32 21.86 -6.76 5.46
N LEU A 33 21.94 -6.85 6.79
CA LEU A 33 20.76 -6.74 7.67
C LEU A 33 20.13 -5.34 7.64
N VAL A 34 20.93 -4.28 7.56
CA VAL A 34 20.44 -2.90 7.39
C VAL A 34 19.86 -2.70 6.00
N ALA A 35 20.52 -3.20 4.95
CA ALA A 35 20.05 -3.11 3.57
C ALA A 35 18.72 -3.85 3.37
N ALA A 36 18.60 -5.11 3.84
CA ALA A 36 17.35 -5.85 3.80
C ALA A 36 16.28 -5.23 4.70
N GLY A 37 16.68 -4.73 5.88
CA GLY A 37 15.83 -3.98 6.79
C GLY A 37 15.14 -2.80 6.10
N ALA A 38 15.87 -2.03 5.29
CA ALA A 38 15.28 -0.92 4.53
C ALA A 38 14.17 -1.38 3.57
N VAL A 39 14.37 -2.46 2.79
CA VAL A 39 13.31 -3.00 1.90
C VAL A 39 12.08 -3.44 2.69
N HIS A 40 12.30 -4.06 3.83
CA HIS A 40 11.23 -4.51 4.71
C HIS A 40 10.48 -3.33 5.35
N CYS A 41 11.19 -2.29 5.81
CA CYS A 41 10.60 -1.04 6.28
C CYS A 41 9.75 -0.38 5.19
N TRP A 42 10.21 -0.40 3.94
CA TRP A 42 9.44 0.10 2.81
C TRP A 42 8.10 -0.64 2.64
N ALA A 43 8.10 -1.97 2.72
CA ALA A 43 6.85 -2.76 2.69
C ALA A 43 5.90 -2.43 3.86
N VAL A 44 6.45 -2.20 5.06
CA VAL A 44 5.68 -1.78 6.24
C VAL A 44 5.09 -0.38 6.04
N VAL A 45 5.85 0.57 5.49
CA VAL A 45 5.36 1.91 5.13
C VAL A 45 4.17 1.81 4.17
N TYR A 46 4.25 0.96 3.14
CA TYR A 46 3.13 0.74 2.23
C TYR A 46 1.92 0.09 2.87
N SER A 47 2.13 -0.82 3.82
CA SER A 47 1.04 -1.41 4.61
C SER A 47 0.32 -0.34 5.43
N LEU A 48 1.07 0.58 6.04
CA LEU A 48 0.50 1.73 6.76
C LEU A 48 -0.21 2.70 5.82
N PHE A 49 0.30 2.96 4.60
CA PHE A 49 -0.44 3.72 3.59
C PHE A 49 -1.77 3.06 3.25
N VAL A 50 -1.78 1.75 2.98
CA VAL A 50 -3.02 1.00 2.71
C VAL A 50 -4.01 1.16 3.86
N ALA A 51 -3.55 1.06 5.11
CA ALA A 51 -4.41 1.25 6.29
C ALA A 51 -4.94 2.69 6.41
N VAL A 52 -4.09 3.71 6.23
CA VAL A 52 -4.48 5.13 6.23
C VAL A 52 -5.53 5.41 5.16
N HIS A 53 -5.32 4.95 3.93
CA HIS A 53 -6.27 5.15 2.84
C HIS A 53 -7.57 4.39 3.10
N THR A 54 -7.50 3.16 3.59
CA THR A 54 -8.70 2.37 3.93
C THR A 54 -9.50 3.04 5.04
N ARG A 55 -8.84 3.61 6.05
CA ARG A 55 -9.49 4.40 7.08
C ARG A 55 -10.17 5.65 6.53
N ALA A 56 -9.49 6.40 5.67
CA ALA A 56 -10.08 7.56 5.02
C ALA A 56 -11.33 7.16 4.21
N MET A 57 -11.26 6.09 3.42
CA MET A 57 -12.40 5.56 2.67
C MET A 57 -13.56 5.11 3.56
N ARG A 58 -13.29 4.58 4.77
CA ARG A 58 -14.35 4.23 5.73
C ARG A 58 -15.06 5.45 6.32
N TYR A 59 -14.34 6.55 6.51
CA TYR A 59 -14.87 7.74 7.17
C TYR A 59 -15.51 8.73 6.18
N ASP A 60 -14.86 8.98 5.04
CA ASP A 60 -15.30 9.95 4.02
C ASP A 60 -16.04 9.27 2.85
N GLY A 61 -16.23 7.94 2.90
CA GLY A 61 -16.83 7.14 1.84
C GLY A 61 -15.84 6.72 0.74
N TYR A 62 -16.24 5.73 -0.07
CA TYR A 62 -15.41 5.13 -1.13
C TYR A 62 -15.29 5.98 -2.41
N HIS A 63 -15.72 7.25 -2.39
CA HIS A 63 -15.84 8.07 -3.59
C HIS A 63 -14.57 8.88 -3.90
N GLU A 64 -14.45 9.30 -5.16
CA GLU A 64 -13.40 10.19 -5.64
C GLU A 64 -13.38 11.49 -4.82
N GLY A 65 -12.25 11.80 -4.21
CA GLY A 65 -12.06 12.98 -3.36
C GLY A 65 -11.49 12.68 -1.98
N TYR A 66 -11.55 11.43 -1.48
CA TYR A 66 -11.00 11.11 -0.15
C TYR A 66 -9.50 11.43 -0.02
N VAL A 67 -8.77 11.40 -1.15
CA VAL A 67 -7.35 11.77 -1.22
C VAL A 67 -7.13 13.23 -0.83
N GLU A 68 -8.08 14.13 -1.12
CA GLU A 68 -8.02 15.54 -0.74
C GLU A 68 -8.23 15.75 0.76
N HIS A 69 -8.84 14.77 1.43
CA HIS A 69 -9.06 14.77 2.88
C HIS A 69 -7.92 14.10 3.66
N LEU A 70 -6.96 13.48 2.98
CA LEU A 70 -5.78 12.93 3.64
C LEU A 70 -4.97 14.06 4.29
N PRO A 71 -4.51 13.87 5.54
CA PRO A 71 -3.62 14.84 6.18
C PRO A 71 -2.37 15.08 5.33
N GLY A 72 -1.90 16.32 5.25
CA GLY A 72 -0.68 16.66 4.48
C GLY A 72 0.58 15.89 4.93
N SER A 73 0.58 15.33 6.14
CA SER A 73 1.62 14.41 6.62
C SER A 73 1.75 13.14 5.78
N VAL A 74 0.66 12.66 5.16
CA VAL A 74 0.66 11.48 4.28
C VAL A 74 1.52 11.75 3.04
N ALA A 75 1.29 12.85 2.34
CA ALA A 75 2.04 13.25 1.15
C ALA A 75 3.54 13.51 1.45
N TRP A 76 3.83 14.14 2.59
CA TRP A 76 5.22 14.33 3.04
C TRP A 76 5.90 12.99 3.31
N THR A 77 5.19 12.08 3.97
CA THR A 77 5.71 10.74 4.29
C THR A 77 5.94 9.91 3.02
N GLU A 78 5.09 10.05 2.01
CA GLU A 78 5.24 9.38 0.72
C GLU A 78 6.50 9.86 0.00
N THR A 79 6.71 11.18 -0.03
CA THR A 79 7.90 11.80 -0.61
C THR A 79 9.17 11.31 0.09
N LEU A 80 9.18 11.28 1.43
CA LEU A 80 10.31 10.79 2.22
C LEU A 80 10.58 9.30 1.98
N ALA A 81 9.53 8.48 1.91
CA ALA A 81 9.64 7.04 1.67
C ALA A 81 10.18 6.75 0.26
N MET A 82 9.71 7.48 -0.75
CA MET A 82 10.20 7.37 -2.13
C MET A 82 11.65 7.82 -2.26
N ALA A 83 12.03 8.95 -1.64
CA ALA A 83 13.42 9.39 -1.61
C ALA A 83 14.34 8.35 -0.94
N SER A 84 13.90 7.80 0.20
CA SER A 84 14.65 6.76 0.91
C SER A 84 14.77 5.48 0.08
N LEU A 85 13.72 5.07 -0.63
CA LEU A 85 13.76 3.93 -1.55
C LEU A 85 14.79 4.16 -2.67
N TRP A 86 14.81 5.35 -3.29
CA TRP A 86 15.76 5.66 -4.35
C TRP A 86 17.21 5.59 -3.86
N VAL A 87 17.49 6.13 -2.67
CA VAL A 87 18.81 6.01 -2.04
C VAL A 87 19.18 4.54 -1.82
N TRP A 88 18.25 3.73 -1.32
CA TRP A 88 18.47 2.30 -1.13
C TRP A 88 18.72 1.55 -2.44
N LEU A 89 17.92 1.81 -3.48
CA LEU A 89 18.05 1.20 -4.80
C LEU A 89 19.42 1.53 -5.41
N LEU A 90 19.79 2.81 -5.42
CA LEU A 90 21.08 3.25 -5.97
C LEU A 90 22.25 2.62 -5.21
N ALA A 91 22.20 2.61 -3.88
CA ALA A 91 23.23 1.98 -3.06
C ALA A 91 23.29 0.47 -3.32
N GLY A 92 22.15 -0.22 -3.36
CA GLY A 92 22.06 -1.67 -3.57
C GLY A 92 22.56 -2.11 -4.95
N PHE A 93 22.11 -1.42 -6.02
CA PHE A 93 22.62 -1.68 -7.37
C PHE A 93 24.12 -1.42 -7.48
N THR A 94 24.60 -0.36 -6.85
CA THR A 94 26.03 -0.05 -6.84
C THR A 94 26.81 -1.12 -6.09
N THR A 95 26.34 -1.56 -4.91
CA THR A 95 26.96 -2.66 -4.15
C THR A 95 27.00 -3.96 -4.95
N ALA A 96 25.90 -4.32 -5.62
CA ALA A 96 25.86 -5.50 -6.49
C ALA A 96 26.86 -5.39 -7.65
N ALA A 97 26.91 -4.23 -8.32
CA ALA A 97 27.87 -3.97 -9.38
C ALA A 97 29.33 -4.03 -8.89
N VAL A 98 29.64 -3.51 -7.71
CA VAL A 98 30.98 -3.61 -7.10
C VAL A 98 31.36 -5.07 -6.91
N ARG A 99 30.45 -5.90 -6.36
CA ARG A 99 30.71 -7.33 -6.14
C ARG A 99 30.99 -8.09 -7.43
N LEU A 100 30.16 -7.89 -8.46
CA LEU A 100 30.36 -8.50 -9.77
C LEU A 100 31.75 -8.16 -10.36
N LEU A 101 32.17 -6.89 -10.22
CA LEU A 101 33.50 -6.46 -10.68
C LEU A 101 34.66 -7.03 -9.84
N ASP A 102 34.44 -7.29 -8.56
CA ASP A 102 35.47 -7.87 -7.68
C ASP A 102 35.63 -9.38 -7.92
N GLU A 103 34.55 -10.11 -8.15
CA GLU A 103 34.57 -11.53 -8.49
C GLU A 103 35.26 -11.79 -9.84
N ASP A 104 34.93 -10.99 -10.86
CA ASP A 104 35.56 -11.09 -12.19
C ASP A 104 37.07 -10.86 -12.12
N ALA A 105 37.52 -9.94 -11.26
CA ALA A 105 38.93 -9.63 -11.14
C ALA A 105 39.74 -10.72 -10.43
N GLY A 106 39.14 -11.47 -9.50
CA GLY A 106 39.78 -12.61 -8.84
C GLY A 106 40.08 -13.78 -9.77
N ASN A 107 39.38 -13.85 -10.92
CA ASN A 107 39.52 -14.92 -11.91
C ASN A 107 40.50 -14.57 -13.06
N LEU A 108 41.06 -13.37 -13.08
CA LEU A 108 42.08 -12.99 -14.06
C LEU A 108 43.44 -13.60 -13.71
N PRO A 109 44.24 -14.07 -14.68
CA PRO A 109 45.56 -14.64 -14.41
C PRO A 109 46.46 -13.62 -13.68
N MET A 110 47.14 -14.07 -12.61
CA MET A 110 47.96 -13.30 -11.65
C MET A 110 49.09 -12.41 -12.24
N GLY A 111 49.18 -12.23 -13.56
CA GLY A 111 50.12 -11.33 -14.22
C GLY A 111 49.51 -10.03 -14.78
N LEU A 112 48.18 -9.86 -14.73
CA LEU A 112 47.48 -8.66 -15.23
C LEU A 112 47.09 -7.66 -14.13
N GLU A 113 47.39 -7.96 -12.86
CA GLU A 113 47.13 -7.05 -11.73
C GLU A 113 47.94 -5.74 -11.82
N ASP A 114 49.06 -5.75 -12.56
CA ASP A 114 49.88 -4.56 -12.84
C ASP A 114 49.36 -3.71 -14.03
N ALA A 115 48.32 -4.18 -14.74
CA ALA A 115 47.70 -3.40 -15.80
C ALA A 115 46.87 -2.26 -15.21
N LYS A 116 47.54 -1.14 -14.86
CA LYS A 116 46.99 0.17 -14.48
C LYS A 116 45.48 0.15 -14.27
N GLY A 117 45.05 -0.39 -13.12
CA GLY A 117 43.63 -0.40 -12.76
C GLY A 117 43.06 0.99 -12.98
N SER A 118 42.00 1.08 -13.78
CA SER A 118 41.39 2.35 -14.14
C SER A 118 41.08 3.12 -12.84
N PRO A 119 41.13 4.46 -12.85
CA PRO A 119 40.80 5.24 -11.66
C PRO A 119 39.42 4.88 -11.08
N ILE A 120 38.51 4.38 -11.93
CA ILE A 120 37.19 3.90 -11.56
C ILE A 120 37.26 2.62 -10.71
N THR A 121 38.05 1.60 -11.09
CA THR A 121 38.16 0.37 -10.28
C THR A 121 38.83 0.64 -8.94
N LYS A 122 39.82 1.55 -8.91
CA LYS A 122 40.43 2.02 -7.64
C LYS A 122 39.43 2.73 -6.74
N LEU A 123 38.54 3.55 -7.31
CA LEU A 123 37.48 4.23 -6.56
C LEU A 123 36.46 3.22 -6.02
N ILE A 124 36.00 2.29 -6.86
CA ILE A 124 35.02 1.25 -6.51
C ILE A 124 35.51 0.39 -5.35
N ARG A 125 36.78 -0.03 -5.38
CA ARG A 125 37.41 -0.81 -4.31
C ARG A 125 37.83 0.01 -3.10
N SER A 126 37.69 1.33 -3.15
CA SER A 126 38.15 2.16 -2.04
C SER A 126 37.28 1.91 -0.80
N PRO A 127 37.88 1.79 0.40
CA PRO A 127 37.11 1.59 1.63
C PRO A 127 36.18 2.78 1.92
N MET A 128 36.53 3.97 1.43
CA MET A 128 35.67 5.15 1.49
C MET A 128 34.36 4.94 0.70
N PHE A 129 34.42 4.35 -0.49
CA PHE A 129 33.24 4.10 -1.31
C PHE A 129 32.32 3.06 -0.68
N HIS A 130 32.86 1.94 -0.18
CA HIS A 130 32.07 0.96 0.57
C HIS A 130 31.45 1.55 1.84
N SER A 131 32.19 2.40 2.56
CA SER A 131 31.67 3.13 3.71
C SER A 131 30.51 4.04 3.30
N LEU A 132 30.65 4.80 2.21
CA LEU A 132 29.60 5.67 1.68
C LEU A 132 28.32 4.89 1.33
N LEU A 133 28.45 3.72 0.68
CA LEU A 133 27.32 2.83 0.39
C LEU A 133 26.64 2.33 1.67
N GLY A 134 27.43 1.95 2.68
CA GLY A 134 26.91 1.56 3.98
C GLY A 134 26.17 2.68 4.72
N HIS A 135 26.67 3.91 4.63
CA HIS A 135 25.99 5.09 5.15
C HIS A 135 24.69 5.35 4.38
N ALA A 136 24.69 5.24 3.05
CA ALA A 136 23.50 5.42 2.22
C ALA A 136 22.37 4.44 2.60
N HIS A 137 22.69 3.14 2.79
CA HIS A 137 21.73 2.17 3.29
C HIS A 137 21.20 2.51 4.68
N SER A 138 22.08 2.97 5.58
CA SER A 138 21.70 3.34 6.94
C SER A 138 20.80 4.58 6.97
N VAL A 139 21.13 5.62 6.19
CA VAL A 139 20.30 6.83 6.02
C VAL A 139 18.92 6.47 5.46
N SER A 140 18.87 5.63 4.43
CA SER A 140 17.60 5.16 3.86
C SER A 140 16.75 4.41 4.90
N CYS A 141 17.35 3.49 5.66
CA CYS A 141 16.66 2.76 6.71
C CYS A 141 16.09 3.69 7.79
N VAL A 142 16.84 4.71 8.21
CA VAL A 142 16.36 5.72 9.17
C VAL A 142 15.24 6.57 8.56
N GLY A 143 15.35 6.99 7.30
CA GLY A 143 14.31 7.73 6.59
C GLY A 143 12.99 6.95 6.55
N LEU A 144 13.04 5.66 6.22
CA LEU A 144 11.86 4.78 6.23
C LEU A 144 11.30 4.53 7.63
N PHE A 145 12.15 4.44 8.66
CA PHE A 145 11.68 4.38 10.04
C PHE A 145 10.91 5.65 10.45
N LEU A 146 11.41 6.83 10.08
CA LEU A 146 10.70 8.09 10.31
C LEU A 146 9.36 8.11 9.58
N SER A 147 9.30 7.58 8.35
CA SER A 147 8.03 7.40 7.62
C SER A 147 7.05 6.49 8.37
N ILE A 148 7.51 5.38 8.97
CA ILE A 148 6.67 4.48 9.79
C ILE A 148 6.09 5.24 10.99
N LEU A 149 6.92 5.99 11.73
CA LEU A 149 6.46 6.76 12.88
C LEU A 149 5.46 7.85 12.49
N MET A 150 5.71 8.56 11.39
CA MET A 150 4.83 9.61 10.89
C MET A 150 3.47 9.06 10.46
N LEU A 151 3.42 7.90 9.80
CA LEU A 151 2.14 7.26 9.44
C LEU A 151 1.41 6.73 10.67
N CYS A 152 2.12 6.13 11.64
CA CYS A 152 1.52 5.70 12.90
C CYS A 152 0.89 6.89 13.66
N PHE A 153 1.59 8.02 13.72
CA PHE A 153 1.06 9.25 14.31
C PHE A 153 -0.12 9.81 13.52
N THR A 154 -0.02 9.80 12.18
CA THR A 154 -1.11 10.25 11.30
C THR A 154 -2.38 9.43 11.53
N MET A 155 -2.28 8.10 11.60
CA MET A 155 -3.44 7.24 11.92
C MET A 155 -4.05 7.54 13.29
N ALA A 156 -3.23 7.93 14.28
CA ALA A 156 -3.74 8.32 15.59
C ALA A 156 -4.50 9.66 15.56
N LEU A 157 -4.15 10.56 14.65
CA LEU A 157 -4.77 11.89 14.50
C LEU A 157 -5.96 11.93 13.54
N MET A 158 -6.11 10.93 12.67
CA MET A 158 -7.24 10.85 11.74
C MET A 158 -8.57 10.72 12.49
N LYS A 159 -9.63 11.29 11.91
CA LYS A 159 -11.00 11.16 12.43
C LYS A 159 -11.44 9.69 12.46
N GLY A 160 -12.46 9.40 13.28
CA GLY A 160 -12.97 8.05 13.51
C GLY A 160 -12.22 7.30 14.62
N GLY A 161 -12.83 6.21 15.11
CA GLY A 161 -12.20 5.33 16.10
C GLY A 161 -11.11 4.47 15.48
N ILE A 162 -9.99 4.30 16.20
CA ILE A 162 -8.93 3.36 15.81
C ILE A 162 -9.44 1.94 16.02
N THR A 163 -9.38 1.10 14.99
CA THR A 163 -9.78 -0.31 15.13
C THR A 163 -8.70 -1.15 15.79
N ALA A 164 -9.06 -2.35 16.27
CA ALA A 164 -8.08 -3.26 16.85
C ALA A 164 -6.99 -3.66 15.84
N CYS A 165 -7.35 -3.87 14.57
CA CYS A 165 -6.41 -4.18 13.49
C CYS A 165 -5.42 -3.04 13.25
N GLU A 166 -5.89 -1.79 13.19
CA GLU A 166 -5.04 -0.60 13.03
C GLU A 166 -4.08 -0.45 14.21
N LEU A 167 -4.56 -0.65 15.45
CA LEU A 167 -3.71 -0.61 16.64
C LEU A 167 -2.65 -1.72 16.60
N CYS A 168 -3.04 -2.95 16.24
CA CYS A 168 -2.13 -4.08 16.07
C CYS A 168 -1.08 -3.79 14.99
N LEU A 169 -1.47 -3.17 13.87
CA LEU A 169 -0.58 -2.75 12.80
C LEU A 169 0.44 -1.72 13.27
N VAL A 170 0.03 -0.70 14.03
CA VAL A 170 0.95 0.30 14.63
C VAL A 170 1.97 -0.39 15.52
N ILE A 171 1.50 -1.25 16.42
CA ILE A 171 2.34 -1.95 17.40
C ILE A 171 3.37 -2.83 16.69
N VAL A 172 2.93 -3.63 15.71
CA VAL A 172 3.82 -4.50 14.93
C VAL A 172 4.80 -3.68 14.09
N SER A 173 4.36 -2.59 13.46
CA SER A 173 5.20 -1.75 12.63
C SER A 173 6.33 -1.10 13.44
N ILE A 174 6.03 -0.59 14.63
CA ILE A 174 7.04 -0.02 15.54
C ILE A 174 7.98 -1.11 16.05
N GLY A 175 7.45 -2.24 16.54
CA GLY A 175 8.27 -3.34 17.05
C GLY A 175 9.16 -3.99 15.99
N PHE A 176 8.72 -3.97 14.73
CA PHE A 176 9.51 -4.36 13.58
C PHE A 176 10.63 -3.35 13.29
N ALA A 177 10.30 -2.05 13.26
CA ALA A 177 11.21 -1.04 12.72
C ALA A 177 12.28 -0.58 13.72
N VAL A 178 11.99 -0.63 15.03
CA VAL A 178 12.94 -0.22 16.09
C VAL A 178 14.27 -0.99 16.00
N PRO A 179 14.33 -2.33 15.97
CA PRO A 179 15.59 -3.06 15.83
C PRO A 179 16.42 -2.64 14.61
N HIS A 180 15.78 -2.42 13.45
CA HIS A 180 16.46 -1.98 12.23
C HIS A 180 17.00 -0.54 12.35
N ALA A 181 16.20 0.36 12.93
CA ALA A 181 16.61 1.74 13.18
C ALA A 181 17.80 1.81 14.15
N LEU A 182 17.82 0.98 15.20
CA LEU A 182 18.94 0.89 16.13
C LEU A 182 20.23 0.46 15.42
N LEU A 183 20.17 -0.57 14.56
CA LEU A 183 21.33 -1.01 13.77
C LEU A 183 21.83 0.05 12.80
N ALA A 184 20.92 0.73 12.11
CA ALA A 184 21.26 1.82 11.22
C ALA A 184 21.89 3.00 11.97
N ALA A 185 21.33 3.38 13.13
CA ALA A 185 21.82 4.48 13.96
C ALA A 185 23.25 4.24 14.46
N ARG A 186 23.58 3.02 14.90
CA ARG A 186 24.95 2.65 15.30
C ARG A 186 25.97 2.92 14.20
N ARG A 187 25.60 2.65 12.95
CA ARG A 187 26.49 2.84 11.80
C ARG A 187 26.66 4.28 11.36
N LEU A 188 25.70 5.14 11.69
CA LEU A 188 25.75 6.56 11.30
C LEU A 188 26.60 7.41 12.24
N SER A 189 26.83 6.97 13.48
CA SER A 189 27.57 7.76 14.47
C SER A 189 28.20 6.89 15.53
N GLU A 190 29.52 7.05 15.74
CA GLU A 190 30.24 6.44 16.86
C GLU A 190 29.63 6.82 18.22
N ALA A 191 29.08 8.04 18.35
CA ALA A 191 28.43 8.47 19.57
C ALA A 191 27.12 7.69 19.81
N ALA A 192 26.35 7.45 18.75
CA ALA A 192 25.15 6.61 18.83
C ALA A 192 25.51 5.15 19.11
N GLU A 193 26.59 4.64 18.52
CA GLU A 193 27.10 3.29 18.83
C GLU A 193 27.39 3.12 20.32
N ARG A 194 28.24 4.00 20.90
CA ARG A 194 28.58 3.94 22.33
C ARG A 194 27.34 4.05 23.22
N ALA A 195 26.44 5.00 22.93
CA ALA A 195 25.20 5.16 23.71
C ALA A 195 24.28 3.94 23.61
N LEU A 196 24.22 3.29 22.44
CA LEU A 196 23.39 2.10 22.24
C LEU A 196 24.02 0.82 22.76
N GLU A 197 25.35 0.72 22.84
CA GLU A 197 26.06 -0.40 23.47
C GLU A 197 25.78 -0.48 24.98
N GLU A 198 25.64 0.67 25.64
CA GLU A 198 25.23 0.75 27.05
C GLU A 198 23.80 0.22 27.28
N LEU A 199 22.91 0.44 26.31
CA LEU A 199 21.50 0.04 26.41
C LEU A 199 21.25 -1.40 25.97
N LEU A 200 21.93 -1.88 24.93
CA LEU A 200 21.67 -3.18 24.34
C LEU A 200 22.94 -3.76 23.72
N PRO A 201 23.31 -5.03 23.98
CA PRO A 201 24.44 -5.66 23.29
C PRO A 201 24.29 -5.61 21.75
N PRO A 202 25.38 -5.48 20.98
CA PRO A 202 25.31 -5.40 19.51
C PRO A 202 24.55 -6.58 18.90
N GLN A 203 24.88 -7.79 19.36
CA GLN A 203 24.27 -9.05 18.94
C GLN A 203 22.76 -9.13 19.22
N ALA A 204 22.26 -8.42 20.24
CA ALA A 204 20.85 -8.42 20.57
C ALA A 204 20.02 -7.63 19.54
N ALA A 205 20.54 -6.49 19.06
CA ALA A 205 19.87 -5.70 18.03
C ALA A 205 19.85 -6.46 16.69
N GLU A 206 20.96 -7.10 16.33
CA GLU A 206 21.08 -7.93 15.13
C GLU A 206 20.10 -9.11 15.16
N ALA A 207 20.04 -9.82 16.29
CA ALA A 207 19.12 -10.94 16.46
C ALA A 207 17.65 -10.52 16.40
N ALA A 208 17.32 -9.37 17.01
CA ALA A 208 15.98 -8.80 17.00
C ALA A 208 15.57 -8.36 15.58
N ALA A 209 16.45 -7.65 14.87
CA ALA A 209 16.21 -7.20 13.50
C ALA A 209 16.07 -8.38 12.52
N ALA A 210 16.91 -9.40 12.66
CA ALA A 210 16.79 -10.61 11.84
C ALA A 210 15.47 -11.36 12.10
N GLU A 211 14.97 -11.36 13.33
CA GLU A 211 13.67 -11.95 13.65
C GLU A 211 12.50 -11.10 13.14
N ALA A 212 12.60 -9.77 13.29
CA ALA A 212 11.62 -8.82 12.77
C ALA A 212 11.47 -8.93 11.25
N ALA A 213 12.59 -8.98 10.51
CA ALA A 213 12.65 -9.19 9.07
C ALA A 213 11.93 -10.47 8.59
N ALA A 214 12.00 -11.54 9.40
CA ALA A 214 11.49 -12.85 9.02
C ALA A 214 9.96 -12.90 8.87
N MET A 215 9.18 -12.13 9.64
CA MET A 215 7.72 -12.18 9.58
C MET A 215 7.02 -10.82 9.64
N GLY A 216 7.67 -9.78 10.16
CA GLY A 216 7.06 -8.47 10.42
C GLY A 216 6.35 -7.85 9.21
N PRO A 217 7.01 -7.71 8.04
CA PRO A 217 6.38 -7.05 6.89
C PRO A 217 5.12 -7.74 6.39
N GLN A 218 5.11 -9.07 6.35
CA GLN A 218 3.98 -9.85 5.85
C GLN A 218 2.78 -9.71 6.79
N LEU A 219 3.03 -9.76 8.10
CA LEU A 219 1.99 -9.56 9.10
C LEU A 219 1.43 -8.13 9.05
N CYS A 220 2.26 -7.11 8.80
CA CYS A 220 1.78 -5.74 8.57
C CYS A 220 0.83 -5.66 7.36
N ILE A 221 1.17 -6.30 6.23
CA ILE A 221 0.30 -6.31 5.05
C ILE A 221 -1.04 -6.99 5.38
N VAL A 222 -1.01 -8.14 6.05
CA VAL A 222 -2.23 -8.85 6.48
C VAL A 222 -3.08 -7.97 7.41
N LEU A 223 -2.49 -7.38 8.44
CA LEU A 223 -3.21 -6.52 9.39
C LEU A 223 -3.77 -5.25 8.73
N ALA A 224 -3.09 -4.69 7.73
CA ALA A 224 -3.58 -3.54 6.97
C ALA A 224 -4.82 -3.86 6.14
N LEU A 225 -5.01 -5.12 5.75
CA LEU A 225 -6.14 -5.60 4.94
C LEU A 225 -7.24 -6.26 5.77
N ALA A 226 -6.96 -6.61 7.02
CA ALA A 226 -7.88 -7.29 7.93
C ALA A 226 -9.20 -6.53 8.16
N ASP A 227 -9.19 -5.23 7.92
CA ASP A 227 -10.33 -4.32 8.08
C ASP A 227 -10.98 -3.92 6.75
N ALA A 228 -10.50 -4.44 5.62
CA ALA A 228 -11.04 -4.09 4.31
C ALA A 228 -12.54 -4.40 4.17
N PRO A 229 -13.06 -5.55 4.67
CA PRO A 229 -14.49 -5.85 4.67
C PRO A 229 -15.37 -4.98 5.58
N GLY A 230 -14.77 -4.31 6.57
CA GLY A 230 -15.49 -3.60 7.62
C GLY A 230 -14.90 -3.81 9.02
N HIS A 231 -15.75 -3.72 10.04
CA HIS A 231 -15.32 -3.94 11.42
C HIS A 231 -15.20 -5.44 11.72
N ALA A 232 -13.99 -5.87 12.11
CA ALA A 232 -13.72 -7.24 12.51
C ALA A 232 -14.51 -7.66 13.77
N TYR A 233 -14.97 -8.92 13.77
CA TYR A 233 -15.63 -9.54 14.92
C TYR A 233 -14.69 -9.63 16.13
N LEU A 234 -15.26 -9.68 17.34
CA LEU A 234 -14.48 -9.73 18.59
C LEU A 234 -13.43 -10.86 18.61
N TRP A 235 -13.77 -12.05 18.11
CA TRP A 235 -12.83 -13.18 18.08
C TRP A 235 -11.68 -12.96 17.08
N GLN A 236 -11.95 -12.30 15.95
CA GLN A 236 -10.90 -11.93 14.96
C GLN A 236 -9.93 -10.93 15.60
N ASN A 237 -10.48 -9.93 16.30
CA ASN A 237 -9.67 -8.96 17.06
C ASN A 237 -8.76 -9.66 18.09
N CYS A 238 -9.25 -10.70 18.77
CA CYS A 238 -8.41 -11.50 19.67
C CYS A 238 -7.26 -12.20 18.92
N VAL A 239 -7.53 -12.80 17.76
CA VAL A 239 -6.49 -13.46 16.93
C VAL A 239 -5.43 -12.45 16.48
N TYR A 240 -5.84 -11.28 16.00
CA TYR A 240 -4.94 -10.22 15.56
C TYR A 240 -4.04 -9.71 16.70
N CYS A 241 -4.63 -9.42 17.86
CA CYS A 241 -3.87 -9.01 19.05
C CYS A 241 -2.87 -10.09 19.50
N LEU A 242 -3.29 -11.36 19.55
CA LEU A 242 -2.41 -12.46 19.95
C LEU A 242 -1.25 -12.65 18.96
N ALA A 243 -1.49 -12.56 17.66
CA ALA A 243 -0.45 -12.63 16.64
C ALA A 243 0.56 -11.48 16.77
N SER A 244 0.09 -10.25 16.97
CA SER A 244 0.95 -9.09 17.20
C SER A 244 1.81 -9.24 18.45
N ILE A 245 1.22 -9.65 19.59
CA ILE A 245 1.95 -9.87 20.84
C ILE A 245 2.98 -10.99 20.68
N ALA A 246 2.62 -12.09 20.01
CA ALA A 246 3.52 -13.22 19.80
C ALA A 246 4.72 -12.83 18.93
N LEU A 247 4.52 -12.03 17.87
CA LEU A 247 5.60 -11.49 17.07
C LEU A 247 6.54 -10.61 17.90
N LEU A 248 6.00 -9.66 18.69
CA LEU A 248 6.81 -8.82 19.56
C LEU A 248 7.58 -9.63 20.60
N ALA A 249 6.95 -10.66 21.17
CA ALA A 249 7.59 -11.57 22.10
C ALA A 249 8.72 -12.36 21.43
N ALA A 250 8.57 -12.79 20.17
CA ALA A 250 9.62 -13.45 19.40
C ALA A 250 10.81 -12.53 19.10
N VAL A 251 10.54 -11.26 18.74
CA VAL A 251 11.56 -10.23 18.52
C VAL A 251 12.31 -9.92 19.83
N ALA A 252 11.59 -9.65 20.90
CA ALA A 252 12.18 -9.37 22.22
C ALA A 252 12.93 -10.58 22.80
N GLY A 253 12.39 -11.79 22.61
CA GLY A 253 13.03 -13.03 22.98
C GLY A 253 14.33 -13.28 22.20
N SER A 254 14.36 -12.92 20.91
CA SER A 254 15.57 -12.99 20.10
C SER A 254 16.63 -11.96 20.53
N ALA A 255 16.20 -10.78 21.00
CA ALA A 255 17.09 -9.77 21.58
C ALA A 255 17.70 -10.26 22.92
N ARG A 256 16.87 -10.82 23.80
CA ARG A 256 17.28 -11.26 25.16
C ARG A 256 18.13 -12.52 25.17
N TYR A 257 17.88 -13.42 24.23
CA TYR A 257 18.61 -14.67 24.10
C TYR A 257 19.35 -14.67 22.77
N PRO A 258 20.33 -13.75 22.61
CA PRO A 258 20.99 -13.60 21.34
C PRO A 258 21.74 -14.90 21.02
N PRO A 259 21.91 -15.17 19.74
CA PRO A 259 22.48 -16.43 19.31
C PRO A 259 23.97 -16.51 19.74
N LYS A 260 24.42 -17.57 20.45
CA LYS A 260 25.78 -17.68 21.09
C LYS A 260 27.05 -17.51 20.21
N THR A 261 27.01 -17.72 18.89
CA THR A 261 28.18 -17.69 17.99
C THR A 261 28.06 -16.62 16.90
N VAL A 262 28.79 -15.51 17.04
CA VAL A 262 28.89 -14.49 15.97
C VAL A 262 29.40 -15.16 14.68
N GLY A 263 28.77 -14.90 13.54
CA GLY A 263 29.18 -15.43 12.22
C GLY A 263 28.76 -16.88 11.90
N ALA A 264 28.26 -17.63 12.88
CA ALA A 264 27.51 -18.85 12.60
C ALA A 264 26.03 -18.52 12.73
N ALA A 265 25.28 -18.81 11.69
CA ALA A 265 23.86 -18.67 11.70
C ALA A 265 23.21 -20.07 11.33
N LEU A 266 22.06 -20.26 10.69
CA LEU A 266 21.43 -21.54 10.37
C LEU A 266 20.48 -21.35 9.19
N PRO A 267 20.44 -22.20 8.16
CA PRO A 267 19.34 -22.12 7.20
C PRO A 267 17.99 -22.11 7.95
N PRO A 268 16.99 -21.33 7.51
CA PRO A 268 15.65 -21.40 8.09
C PRO A 268 15.17 -22.85 8.05
N GLU A 269 14.54 -23.31 9.13
CA GLU A 269 13.95 -24.64 9.09
C GLU A 269 12.91 -24.71 7.98
N VAL A 270 12.74 -25.88 7.36
CA VAL A 270 11.84 -26.08 6.21
C VAL A 270 10.45 -25.48 6.46
N HIS A 271 9.96 -25.65 7.68
CA HIS A 271 8.66 -25.15 8.09
C HIS A 271 8.63 -23.62 8.24
N GLU A 272 9.73 -22.96 8.60
CA GLU A 272 9.81 -21.48 8.66
C GLU A 272 9.63 -20.90 7.25
N SER A 273 10.41 -21.39 6.29
CA SER A 273 10.30 -20.97 4.89
C SER A 273 8.91 -21.25 4.32
N LEU A 274 8.34 -22.42 4.62
CA LEU A 274 6.98 -22.77 4.20
C LEU A 274 5.95 -21.81 4.78
N VAL A 275 6.03 -21.51 6.09
CA VAL A 275 5.13 -20.55 6.75
C VAL A 275 5.22 -19.19 6.06
N CYS A 276 6.43 -18.65 5.87
CA CYS A 276 6.62 -17.36 5.23
C CYS A 276 6.03 -17.31 3.81
N LEU A 277 6.23 -18.37 3.01
CA LEU A 277 5.66 -18.48 1.67
C LEU A 277 4.13 -18.54 1.69
N VAL A 278 3.54 -19.26 2.65
CA VAL A 278 2.08 -19.33 2.81
C VAL A 278 1.52 -17.96 3.22
N VAL A 279 2.14 -17.27 4.18
CA VAL A 279 1.70 -15.93 4.60
C VAL A 279 1.85 -14.93 3.44
N ASP A 280 2.93 -14.99 2.65
CA ASP A 280 3.10 -14.15 1.45
C ASP A 280 1.99 -14.39 0.42
N ALA A 281 1.68 -15.66 0.14
CA ALA A 281 0.63 -16.04 -0.79
C ALA A 281 -0.75 -15.56 -0.31
N VAL A 282 -1.04 -15.71 0.98
CA VAL A 282 -2.28 -15.24 1.59
C VAL A 282 -2.37 -13.70 1.55
N ALA A 283 -1.29 -12.99 1.87
CA ALA A 283 -1.23 -11.54 1.77
C ALA A 283 -1.47 -11.06 0.32
N ALA A 284 -0.84 -11.70 -0.66
CA ALA A 284 -1.03 -11.37 -2.07
C ALA A 284 -2.48 -11.61 -2.51
N LEU A 285 -3.08 -12.74 -2.12
CA LEU A 285 -4.47 -13.06 -2.43
C LEU A 285 -5.42 -12.06 -1.75
N ALA A 286 -5.19 -11.71 -0.49
CA ALA A 286 -5.96 -10.71 0.24
C ALA A 286 -5.94 -9.35 -0.47
N ILE A 287 -4.78 -8.92 -1.00
CA ILE A 287 -4.67 -7.67 -1.79
C ILE A 287 -5.52 -7.74 -3.06
N VAL A 288 -5.42 -8.82 -3.84
CA VAL A 288 -6.15 -8.97 -5.10
C VAL A 288 -7.67 -9.02 -4.86
N LEU A 289 -8.11 -9.69 -3.80
CA LEU A 289 -9.53 -9.78 -3.43
C LEU A 289 -10.07 -8.44 -2.90
N SER A 290 -9.29 -7.71 -2.09
CA SER A 290 -9.69 -6.42 -1.53
C SER A 290 -9.71 -5.29 -2.57
N TYR A 291 -8.91 -5.42 -3.63
CA TYR A 291 -8.79 -4.42 -4.69
C TYR A 291 -9.00 -5.06 -6.06
N PRO A 292 -10.26 -5.26 -6.49
CA PRO A 292 -10.58 -5.92 -7.75
C PRO A 292 -9.97 -5.25 -8.99
N HIS A 293 -9.74 -3.93 -8.94
CA HIS A 293 -9.06 -3.21 -10.03
C HIS A 293 -7.60 -3.64 -10.21
N LEU A 294 -6.97 -4.28 -9.22
CA LEU A 294 -5.67 -4.92 -9.34
C LEU A 294 -5.75 -6.31 -9.96
N ASN A 295 -6.94 -6.91 -10.09
CA ASN A 295 -7.17 -8.19 -10.77
C ASN A 295 -7.15 -8.01 -12.30
N THR A 296 -6.02 -7.54 -12.82
CA THR A 296 -5.80 -7.32 -14.25
C THR A 296 -5.01 -8.47 -14.85
N TRP A 297 -5.08 -8.63 -16.17
CA TRP A 297 -4.24 -9.59 -16.90
C TRP A 297 -2.74 -9.35 -16.63
N LEU A 298 -2.33 -8.09 -16.40
CA LEU A 298 -0.94 -7.73 -16.10
C LEU A 298 -0.49 -8.29 -14.75
N THR A 299 -1.37 -8.29 -13.75
CA THR A 299 -1.11 -8.89 -12.45
C THR A 299 -0.93 -10.41 -12.56
N TRP A 300 -1.79 -11.07 -13.33
CA TRP A 300 -1.65 -12.51 -13.61
C TRP A 300 -0.39 -12.85 -14.39
N ALA A 301 -0.06 -12.05 -15.41
CA ALA A 301 1.18 -12.18 -16.16
C ALA A 301 2.41 -12.00 -15.26
N SER A 302 2.35 -11.04 -14.33
CA SER A 302 3.41 -10.82 -13.34
C SER A 302 3.54 -12.01 -12.40
N ALA A 303 2.42 -12.58 -11.90
CA ALA A 303 2.44 -13.77 -11.06
C ALA A 303 3.02 -15.00 -11.79
N LEU A 304 2.66 -15.20 -13.06
CA LEU A 304 3.25 -16.24 -13.91
C LEU A 304 4.75 -16.00 -14.13
N GLY A 305 5.16 -14.75 -14.32
CA GLY A 305 6.57 -14.38 -14.42
C GLY A 305 7.36 -14.74 -13.16
N VAL A 306 6.81 -14.44 -11.98
CA VAL A 306 7.40 -14.81 -10.67
C VAL A 306 7.53 -16.32 -10.52
N LEU A 307 6.50 -17.08 -10.88
CA LEU A 307 6.56 -18.54 -10.89
C LEU A 307 7.60 -19.06 -11.90
N GLY A 308 7.73 -18.42 -13.06
CA GLY A 308 8.76 -18.71 -14.06
C GLY A 308 10.17 -18.48 -13.53
N VAL A 309 10.40 -17.36 -12.82
CA VAL A 309 11.68 -17.06 -12.14
C VAL A 309 11.96 -18.07 -11.03
N ALA A 310 10.97 -18.42 -10.20
CA ALA A 310 11.14 -19.45 -9.18
C ALA A 310 11.45 -20.83 -9.78
N ALA A 311 10.82 -21.18 -10.91
CA ALA A 311 11.10 -22.41 -11.63
C ALA A 311 12.50 -22.41 -12.27
N SER A 312 12.93 -21.28 -12.85
CA SER A 312 14.27 -21.16 -13.45
C SER A 312 15.40 -21.26 -12.43
N CYS A 313 15.14 -20.94 -11.15
CA CYS A 313 16.06 -21.20 -10.04
C CYS A 313 16.37 -22.70 -9.84
N ARG A 314 15.68 -23.63 -10.52
CA ARG A 314 16.11 -25.05 -10.56
C ARG A 314 17.30 -25.30 -11.47
N MET A 315 17.56 -24.40 -12.42
CA MET A 315 18.73 -24.47 -13.28
C MET A 315 19.92 -23.87 -12.54
N GLN A 316 20.97 -24.67 -12.33
CA GLN A 316 22.14 -24.26 -11.56
C GLN A 316 22.76 -22.94 -12.06
N ALA A 317 22.93 -22.79 -13.38
CA ALA A 317 23.52 -21.58 -13.96
C ALA A 317 22.71 -20.29 -13.70
N VAL A 318 21.38 -20.39 -13.73
CA VAL A 318 20.50 -19.23 -13.47
C VAL A 318 20.44 -18.93 -11.97
N ARG A 319 20.43 -19.99 -11.16
CA ARG A 319 20.43 -19.93 -9.71
C ARG A 319 21.69 -19.25 -9.17
N GLU A 320 22.87 -19.57 -9.69
CA GLU A 320 24.13 -18.91 -9.34
C GLU A 320 24.05 -17.41 -9.61
N VAL A 321 23.60 -16.99 -10.81
CA VAL A 321 23.40 -15.57 -11.12
C VAL A 321 22.44 -14.91 -10.14
N TYR A 322 21.28 -15.51 -9.85
CA TYR A 322 20.34 -14.90 -8.90
C TYR A 322 20.91 -14.78 -7.50
N GLU A 323 21.72 -15.74 -7.07
CA GLU A 323 22.38 -15.68 -5.77
C GLU A 323 23.33 -14.51 -5.69
N ASP A 324 24.17 -14.30 -6.70
CA ASP A 324 25.14 -13.20 -6.70
C ASP A 324 24.44 -11.83 -6.66
N TRP A 325 23.28 -11.72 -7.34
CA TRP A 325 22.46 -10.50 -7.34
C TRP A 325 21.64 -10.30 -6.06
N LEU A 326 21.16 -11.37 -5.44
CA LEU A 326 20.22 -11.32 -4.31
C LEU A 326 20.89 -11.51 -2.95
N GLU A 327 22.15 -11.92 -2.91
CA GLU A 327 22.95 -12.03 -1.68
C GLU A 327 22.86 -10.77 -0.78
N PRO A 328 22.87 -9.53 -1.30
CA PRO A 328 22.73 -8.33 -0.47
C PRO A 328 21.37 -8.19 0.24
N VAL A 329 20.35 -8.92 -0.19
CA VAL A 329 18.97 -8.87 0.32
C VAL A 329 18.61 -10.10 1.14
N LEU A 330 19.30 -11.21 0.91
CA LEU A 330 19.14 -12.43 1.67
C LEU A 330 19.71 -12.21 3.08
N VAL A 331 18.84 -11.97 4.08
CA VAL A 331 19.26 -12.00 5.48
C VAL A 331 19.53 -13.43 5.86
N VAL A 332 20.75 -13.68 6.31
CA VAL A 332 21.26 -15.04 6.34
C VAL A 332 21.43 -15.58 7.72
N ARG A 333 21.26 -16.91 7.81
CA ARG A 333 21.87 -17.67 8.86
C ARG A 333 22.74 -18.93 8.35
N SER A 334 23.99 -19.21 8.83
CA SER A 334 24.99 -20.36 8.63
C SER A 334 25.40 -21.41 9.75
N ASP A 335 25.31 -22.75 9.56
CA ASP A 335 25.87 -23.86 10.41
C ASP A 335 25.12 -24.40 11.67
N THR A 336 24.39 -25.52 11.46
CA THR A 336 23.59 -26.33 12.41
C THR A 336 24.36 -26.97 13.54
N HIS A 337 25.65 -27.22 13.37
CA HIS A 337 26.44 -28.01 14.32
C HIS A 337 27.04 -27.18 15.46
N LYS A 338 26.91 -25.83 15.44
CA LYS A 338 27.58 -24.94 16.40
C LYS A 338 26.66 -24.19 17.36
N ARG A 339 25.33 -24.42 17.33
CA ARG A 339 24.40 -23.78 18.26
C ARG A 339 23.40 -24.72 18.89
N MET A 340 23.28 -24.64 20.22
CA MET A 340 22.04 -24.98 20.91
C MET A 340 21.15 -23.73 20.92
N PRO A 341 20.11 -23.63 20.07
CA PRO A 341 19.12 -22.56 20.21
C PRO A 341 18.53 -22.62 21.62
N SER A 342 18.31 -21.46 22.25
CA SER A 342 17.61 -21.47 23.52
C SER A 342 16.19 -22.00 23.27
N PRO A 343 15.73 -23.02 24.02
CA PRO A 343 14.42 -23.62 23.79
C PRO A 343 13.29 -22.58 23.94
N GLN A 344 13.50 -21.58 24.81
CA GLN A 344 12.60 -20.45 24.98
C GLN A 344 12.44 -19.60 23.71
N ARG A 345 13.54 -19.29 23.01
CA ARG A 345 13.48 -18.52 21.77
C ARG A 345 12.74 -19.29 20.68
N GLN A 346 13.06 -20.58 20.50
CA GLN A 346 12.36 -21.42 19.52
C GLN A 346 10.87 -21.52 19.81
N LEU A 347 10.48 -21.65 21.08
CA LEU A 347 9.07 -21.69 21.47
C LEU A 347 8.36 -20.38 21.08
N LEU A 348 8.94 -19.22 21.38
CA LEU A 348 8.36 -17.92 21.04
C LEU A 348 8.22 -17.73 19.52
N ARG A 349 9.24 -18.13 18.75
CA ARG A 349 9.21 -18.08 17.28
C ARG A 349 8.15 -19.00 16.69
N LYS A 350 8.08 -20.25 17.16
CA LYS A 350 7.06 -21.21 16.71
C LYS A 350 5.66 -20.69 17.00
N ASN A 351 5.45 -20.10 18.18
CA ASN A 351 4.18 -19.51 18.55
C ASN A 351 3.82 -18.30 17.65
N SER A 352 4.78 -17.42 17.37
CA SER A 352 4.55 -16.28 16.46
C SER A 352 4.18 -16.74 15.06
N TRP A 353 4.80 -17.81 14.55
CA TRP A 353 4.46 -18.37 13.23
C TRP A 353 3.08 -19.00 13.17
N VAL A 354 2.73 -19.82 14.17
CA VAL A 354 1.40 -20.44 14.24
C VAL A 354 0.32 -19.36 14.32
N LEU A 355 0.51 -18.35 15.16
CA LEU A 355 -0.44 -17.25 15.30
C LEU A 355 -0.45 -16.32 14.07
N GLY A 356 0.68 -16.14 13.40
CA GLY A 356 0.78 -15.42 12.12
C GLY A 356 0.01 -16.12 11.00
N LEU A 357 0.12 -17.45 10.89
CA LEU A 357 -0.70 -18.24 9.98
C LEU A 357 -2.19 -18.15 10.31
N LEU A 358 -2.54 -18.23 11.59
CA LEU A 358 -3.93 -18.12 12.03
C LEU A 358 -4.50 -16.72 11.71
N CYS A 359 -3.71 -15.67 11.93
CA CYS A 359 -4.04 -14.29 11.55
C CYS A 359 -4.28 -14.18 10.04
N ALA A 360 -3.34 -14.67 9.22
CA ALA A 360 -3.46 -14.63 7.76
C ALA A 360 -4.69 -15.40 7.26
N ALA A 361 -4.93 -16.60 7.77
CA ALA A 361 -6.10 -17.41 7.44
C ALA A 361 -7.41 -16.72 7.85
N THR A 362 -7.44 -16.08 9.03
CA THR A 362 -8.59 -15.33 9.53
C THR A 362 -8.91 -14.13 8.64
N THR A 363 -7.89 -13.36 8.26
CA THR A 363 -8.04 -12.22 7.34
C THR A 363 -8.54 -12.68 5.97
N LEU A 364 -7.97 -13.75 5.41
CA LEU A 364 -8.41 -14.27 4.12
C LEU A 364 -9.84 -14.80 4.18
N TRP A 365 -10.19 -15.50 5.26
CA TRP A 365 -11.57 -15.93 5.51
C TRP A 365 -12.50 -14.72 5.51
N ASP A 366 -12.17 -13.67 6.25
CA ASP A 366 -13.03 -12.50 6.35
C ASP A 366 -13.25 -11.82 4.99
N ILE A 367 -12.17 -11.62 4.23
CA ILE A 367 -12.22 -11.00 2.90
C ILE A 367 -13.01 -11.85 1.89
N THR A 368 -12.90 -13.18 1.97
CA THR A 368 -13.58 -14.09 1.03
C THR A 368 -15.08 -14.22 1.29
N TRP A 369 -15.50 -14.20 2.57
CA TRP A 369 -16.92 -14.35 2.94
C TRP A 369 -17.67 -13.04 3.07
N HIS A 370 -16.95 -11.94 3.32
CA HIS A 370 -17.50 -10.59 3.35
C HIS A 370 -16.77 -9.77 2.28
N PRO A 371 -16.94 -10.08 0.99
CA PRO A 371 -16.31 -9.30 -0.06
C PRO A 371 -16.74 -7.85 0.13
N VAL A 372 -15.76 -6.93 0.11
CA VAL A 372 -16.03 -5.49 0.07
C VAL A 372 -17.10 -5.31 -0.98
N PRO A 373 -18.28 -4.74 -0.64
CA PRO A 373 -19.36 -4.58 -1.60
C PRO A 373 -18.73 -3.94 -2.80
N GLN A 374 -18.59 -4.72 -3.88
CA GLN A 374 -18.13 -4.15 -5.11
C GLN A 374 -19.27 -3.23 -5.45
N TYR A 375 -19.05 -1.95 -5.20
CA TYR A 375 -19.77 -0.89 -5.86
C TYR A 375 -19.35 -0.95 -7.34
N SER A 376 -19.54 -2.13 -7.97
CA SER A 376 -19.95 -2.34 -9.34
C SER A 376 -21.29 -1.66 -9.51
N TYR A 377 -21.34 -0.36 -9.20
CA TYR A 377 -22.36 0.46 -9.76
C TYR A 377 -22.15 0.33 -11.26
N PRO A 378 -23.18 -0.02 -12.04
CA PRO A 378 -23.17 0.20 -13.49
C PRO A 378 -23.03 1.71 -13.86
N MET A 379 -22.58 2.58 -12.94
CA MET A 379 -22.73 4.03 -13.00
C MET A 379 -21.69 4.78 -13.79
N VAL A 380 -20.56 4.21 -14.22
CA VAL A 380 -19.69 5.00 -15.11
C VAL A 380 -20.39 5.24 -16.46
N ASN A 381 -21.28 4.34 -16.88
CA ASN A 381 -22.06 4.51 -18.10
C ASN A 381 -23.41 5.23 -17.90
N GLN A 382 -23.82 5.52 -16.66
CA GLN A 382 -25.09 6.21 -16.36
C GLN A 382 -24.97 7.20 -15.19
N ALA A 383 -23.83 7.89 -15.06
CA ALA A 383 -23.71 8.96 -14.08
C ALA A 383 -24.77 10.02 -14.39
N ILE A 384 -25.63 10.32 -13.41
CA ILE A 384 -26.55 11.46 -13.52
C ILE A 384 -25.71 12.72 -13.33
N LEU A 385 -25.51 13.43 -14.43
CA LEU A 385 -24.86 14.72 -14.48
C LEU A 385 -25.85 15.79 -14.01
N MET A 386 -25.31 16.81 -13.35
CA MET A 386 -26.07 17.90 -12.76
C MET A 386 -25.61 19.22 -13.36
N LEU A 387 -26.57 20.05 -13.75
CA LEU A 387 -26.34 21.44 -14.12
C LEU A 387 -27.28 22.30 -13.29
N ARG A 388 -26.71 23.06 -12.35
CA ARG A 388 -27.44 24.09 -11.60
C ARG A 388 -27.19 25.44 -12.24
N TRP A 389 -28.23 26.24 -12.43
CA TRP A 389 -28.11 27.57 -13.04
C TRP A 389 -28.26 28.72 -12.05
N GLN A 390 -27.63 29.86 -12.35
CA GLN A 390 -27.67 31.08 -11.55
C GLN A 390 -29.06 31.75 -11.59
N SER A 391 -29.36 32.60 -10.61
CA SER A 391 -30.57 33.44 -10.61
C SER A 391 -30.15 34.89 -10.91
N PRO A 392 -30.83 35.68 -11.78
CA PRO A 392 -32.08 35.43 -12.52
C PRO A 392 -31.82 35.40 -14.03
N THR A 393 -31.12 34.39 -14.53
CA THR A 393 -31.06 34.18 -15.98
C THR A 393 -32.47 33.87 -16.48
N GLU A 394 -32.90 34.49 -17.59
CA GLU A 394 -34.15 34.12 -18.26
C GLU A 394 -34.23 32.60 -18.35
N THR A 395 -35.35 32.01 -17.92
CA THR A 395 -35.53 30.56 -17.84
C THR A 395 -35.33 29.93 -19.21
N LYS A 396 -34.10 29.47 -19.49
CA LYS A 396 -33.76 28.67 -20.66
C LYS A 396 -34.52 27.34 -20.58
N THR A 397 -34.97 26.83 -21.71
CA THR A 397 -35.62 25.52 -21.76
C THR A 397 -34.61 24.41 -21.45
N SER A 398 -35.07 23.25 -20.99
CA SER A 398 -34.20 22.10 -20.71
C SER A 398 -33.37 21.68 -21.93
N SER A 399 -33.92 21.78 -23.14
CA SER A 399 -33.19 21.54 -24.40
C SER A 399 -32.08 22.55 -24.66
N GLN A 400 -32.33 23.84 -24.40
CA GLN A 400 -31.30 24.88 -24.53
C GLN A 400 -30.16 24.65 -23.54
N MET A 401 -30.48 24.33 -22.28
CA MET A 401 -29.47 24.02 -21.27
C MET A 401 -28.67 22.76 -21.64
N LEU A 402 -29.33 21.73 -22.15
CA LEU A 402 -28.66 20.51 -22.60
C LEU A 402 -27.75 20.76 -23.81
N SER A 403 -28.20 21.60 -24.76
CA SER A 403 -27.39 22.01 -25.91
C SER A 403 -26.14 22.79 -25.48
N ILE A 404 -26.23 23.62 -24.43
CA ILE A 404 -25.08 24.35 -23.87
C ILE A 404 -24.11 23.38 -23.16
N ALA A 405 -24.63 22.44 -22.38
CA ALA A 405 -23.81 21.40 -21.76
C ALA A 405 -23.08 20.56 -22.82
N ALA A 406 -23.80 20.12 -23.86
CA ALA A 406 -23.23 19.34 -24.95
C ALA A 406 -22.15 20.11 -25.72
N SER A 407 -22.42 21.37 -26.10
CA SER A 407 -21.45 22.19 -26.83
C SER A 407 -20.18 22.47 -26.02
N SER A 408 -20.29 22.63 -24.70
CA SER A 408 -19.14 22.82 -23.79
C SER A 408 -18.21 21.60 -23.74
N LEU A 409 -18.74 20.42 -24.03
CA LEU A 409 -18.01 19.15 -24.10
C LEU A 409 -17.60 18.79 -25.54
N GLY A 410 -17.91 19.64 -26.53
CA GLY A 410 -17.67 19.35 -27.94
C GLY A 410 -18.54 18.24 -28.51
N LEU A 411 -19.72 18.02 -27.93
CA LEU A 411 -20.67 16.99 -28.31
C LEU A 411 -21.98 17.59 -28.84
N THR A 412 -22.80 16.78 -29.51
CA THR A 412 -24.15 17.21 -29.91
C THR A 412 -25.17 16.97 -28.80
N GLU A 413 -26.29 17.69 -28.81
CA GLU A 413 -27.38 17.50 -27.84
C GLU A 413 -27.86 16.05 -27.77
N ARG A 414 -27.81 15.31 -28.89
CA ARG A 414 -28.26 13.90 -28.99
C ARG A 414 -27.38 12.93 -28.19
N SER A 415 -26.18 13.35 -27.82
CA SER A 415 -25.31 12.60 -26.92
C SER A 415 -25.87 12.51 -25.51
N PHE A 416 -26.79 13.40 -25.13
CA PHE A 416 -27.35 13.46 -23.79
C PHE A 416 -28.87 13.24 -23.80
N GLU A 417 -29.39 12.81 -22.67
CA GLU A 417 -30.81 12.65 -22.43
C GLU A 417 -31.16 13.36 -21.13
N VAL A 418 -32.16 14.24 -21.19
CA VAL A 418 -32.70 14.88 -19.99
C VAL A 418 -33.39 13.83 -19.15
N GLU A 419 -32.98 13.71 -17.89
CA GLU A 419 -33.62 12.84 -16.92
C GLU A 419 -34.79 13.55 -16.24
N THR A 420 -34.52 14.72 -15.68
CA THR A 420 -35.56 15.57 -15.10
C THR A 420 -35.08 17.01 -15.00
N THR A 421 -36.02 17.94 -14.94
CA THR A 421 -35.76 19.35 -14.61
C THR A 421 -36.50 19.68 -13.34
N LEU A 422 -35.82 20.32 -12.40
CA LEU A 422 -36.36 20.75 -11.12
C LEU A 422 -36.28 22.29 -11.04
N PRO A 423 -37.24 23.02 -11.65
CA PRO A 423 -37.18 24.48 -11.75
C PRO A 423 -37.13 25.19 -10.39
N SER A 424 -37.81 24.65 -9.38
CA SER A 424 -37.80 25.16 -8.00
C SER A 424 -36.40 25.17 -7.37
N HIS A 425 -35.52 24.28 -7.83
CA HIS A 425 -34.16 24.11 -7.34
C HIS A 425 -33.09 24.62 -8.30
N ARG A 426 -33.52 25.20 -9.44
CA ARG A 426 -32.65 25.61 -10.54
C ARG A 426 -31.73 24.50 -11.03
N LEU A 427 -32.24 23.27 -11.12
CA LEU A 427 -31.43 22.08 -11.36
C LEU A 427 -31.93 21.27 -12.57
N LEU A 428 -30.99 20.91 -13.46
CA LEU A 428 -31.18 19.99 -14.57
C LEU A 428 -30.38 18.71 -14.28
N LEU A 429 -31.06 17.57 -14.32
CA LEU A 429 -30.45 16.25 -14.27
C LEU A 429 -30.49 15.63 -15.66
N PHE A 430 -29.35 15.11 -16.11
CA PHE A 430 -29.21 14.53 -17.44
C PHE A 430 -28.18 13.41 -17.43
N LYS A 431 -28.24 12.51 -18.41
CA LYS A 431 -27.28 11.42 -18.57
C LYS A 431 -26.65 11.46 -19.95
N TYR A 432 -25.45 10.94 -20.06
CA TYR A 432 -24.81 10.66 -21.35
C TYR A 432 -25.30 9.32 -21.90
N THR A 433 -25.67 9.28 -23.18
CA THR A 433 -26.28 8.10 -23.82
C THR A 433 -25.28 7.21 -24.55
N GLY A 434 -24.03 7.67 -24.73
CA GLY A 434 -23.00 6.92 -25.46
C GLY A 434 -23.26 6.75 -26.97
N ARG A 435 -24.25 7.44 -27.54
CA ARG A 435 -24.63 7.27 -28.97
C ARG A 435 -23.59 7.84 -29.93
N GLU A 436 -22.92 8.90 -29.53
CA GLU A 436 -21.78 9.48 -30.25
C GLU A 436 -20.57 9.26 -29.35
N ASP A 437 -20.07 8.03 -29.34
CA ASP A 437 -18.82 7.71 -28.65
C ASP A 437 -17.70 8.15 -29.61
N PRO A 438 -17.03 9.30 -29.38
CA PRO A 438 -15.91 9.65 -30.24
C PRO A 438 -14.86 8.56 -29.99
N ALA A 439 -14.37 7.91 -31.05
CA ALA A 439 -13.38 6.83 -30.97
C ALA A 439 -12.06 7.22 -30.21
N ASN A 440 -11.95 8.47 -29.76
CA ASN A 440 -10.86 9.05 -29.01
C ASN A 440 -11.23 9.44 -27.57
N GLN A 441 -12.37 9.03 -27.01
CA GLN A 441 -12.72 9.37 -25.63
C GLN A 441 -11.86 8.58 -24.65
N THR A 442 -10.80 9.20 -24.16
CA THR A 442 -9.85 8.59 -23.20
C THR A 442 -10.30 8.72 -21.75
N MET A 443 -11.24 9.63 -21.45
CA MET A 443 -11.73 9.89 -20.09
C MET A 443 -13.24 9.68 -19.94
N PRO A 444 -13.70 9.08 -18.82
CA PRO A 444 -15.11 8.99 -18.45
C PRO A 444 -15.86 10.32 -18.57
N MET A 445 -17.09 10.29 -19.09
CA MET A 445 -17.88 11.50 -19.34
C MET A 445 -18.08 12.37 -18.09
N PHE A 446 -18.27 11.75 -16.91
CA PHE A 446 -18.48 12.50 -15.68
C PHE A 446 -17.24 13.34 -15.31
N LEU A 447 -16.01 12.83 -15.55
CA LEU A 447 -14.77 13.58 -15.29
C LEU A 447 -14.63 14.76 -16.26
N ASN A 448 -14.97 14.55 -17.54
CA ASN A 448 -14.98 15.63 -18.52
C ASN A 448 -15.98 16.72 -18.11
N TRP A 449 -17.19 16.32 -17.68
CA TRP A 449 -18.19 17.27 -17.20
C TRP A 449 -17.75 18.02 -15.94
N GLN A 450 -17.18 17.32 -14.96
CA GLN A 450 -16.66 17.93 -13.74
C GLN A 450 -15.54 18.94 -14.03
N ALA A 451 -14.59 18.58 -14.90
CA ALA A 451 -13.52 19.49 -15.32
C ALA A 451 -14.08 20.74 -16.03
N THR A 452 -15.08 20.58 -16.89
CA THR A 452 -15.78 21.69 -17.56
C THR A 452 -16.50 22.60 -16.55
N MET A 453 -17.10 22.03 -15.50
CA MET A 453 -17.80 22.79 -14.46
C MET A 453 -16.87 23.56 -13.51
N LEU A 454 -15.63 23.09 -13.31
CA LEU A 454 -14.60 23.79 -12.55
C LEU A 454 -14.09 25.05 -13.26
N ALA A 455 -14.08 25.03 -14.60
CA ALA A 455 -13.61 26.15 -15.41
C ALA A 455 -14.53 26.35 -16.63
N PRO A 456 -15.80 26.76 -16.42
CA PRO A 456 -16.77 26.86 -17.49
C PRO A 456 -16.37 27.97 -18.47
N LYS A 457 -16.66 27.76 -19.75
CA LYS A 457 -16.33 28.69 -20.84
C LYS A 457 -17.55 28.98 -21.69
N GLY A 458 -17.53 30.13 -22.38
CA GLY A 458 -18.59 30.54 -23.29
C GLY A 458 -19.95 30.65 -22.61
N GLU A 459 -21.01 30.24 -23.31
CA GLU A 459 -22.40 30.33 -22.81
C GLU A 459 -22.64 29.54 -21.52
N LEU A 460 -21.86 28.49 -21.25
CA LEU A 460 -21.99 27.73 -20.01
C LEU A 460 -21.58 28.59 -18.79
N ALA A 461 -20.52 29.39 -18.93
CA ALA A 461 -20.02 30.25 -17.85
C ALA A 461 -21.03 31.33 -17.44
N GLU A 462 -21.90 31.74 -18.37
CA GLU A 462 -22.93 32.76 -18.13
C GLU A 462 -24.13 32.20 -17.35
N ILE A 463 -24.41 30.89 -17.46
CA ILE A 463 -25.60 30.30 -16.86
C ILE A 463 -25.31 29.51 -15.59
N VAL A 464 -24.11 28.94 -15.44
CA VAL A 464 -23.88 27.86 -14.49
C VAL A 464 -23.47 28.34 -13.10
N ASP A 465 -24.00 27.70 -12.06
CA ASP A 465 -23.47 27.82 -10.70
C ASP A 465 -22.28 26.87 -10.53
N SER A 466 -21.07 27.37 -10.81
CA SER A 466 -19.82 26.59 -10.73
C SER A 466 -19.46 26.14 -9.31
N SER A 467 -20.13 26.69 -8.29
CA SER A 467 -19.96 26.25 -6.90
C SER A 467 -20.78 25.00 -6.55
N PHE A 468 -21.70 24.60 -7.43
CA PHE A 468 -22.55 23.44 -7.24
C PHE A 468 -21.91 22.17 -7.81
N PRO A 469 -22.04 20.99 -7.16
CA PRO A 469 -21.47 19.75 -7.67
C PRO A 469 -21.99 19.38 -9.06
N ALA A 470 -21.07 18.97 -9.94
CA ALA A 470 -21.35 18.65 -11.34
C ALA A 470 -22.04 17.30 -11.56
N ALA A 471 -22.00 16.39 -10.58
CA ALA A 471 -22.56 15.06 -10.67
C ALA A 471 -23.18 14.64 -9.34
N LEU A 472 -24.20 13.79 -9.42
CA LEU A 472 -24.82 13.21 -8.24
C LEU A 472 -23.87 12.19 -7.60
N ASN A 473 -23.59 12.35 -6.30
CA ASN A 473 -22.76 11.46 -5.52
C ASN A 473 -23.62 10.77 -4.46
N VAL A 474 -23.64 9.43 -4.51
CA VAL A 474 -24.48 8.61 -3.64
C VAL A 474 -24.09 8.76 -2.16
N SER A 475 -22.81 8.89 -1.82
CA SER A 475 -22.44 9.13 -0.41
C SER A 475 -22.94 10.46 0.09
N MET A 476 -22.80 11.52 -0.71
CA MET A 476 -23.34 12.83 -0.36
C MET A 476 -24.87 12.77 -0.18
N CYS A 477 -25.56 11.94 -0.97
CA CYS A 477 -26.99 11.72 -0.77
C CYS A 477 -27.31 11.04 0.57
N ALA A 478 -26.50 10.07 1.02
CA ALA A 478 -26.67 9.44 2.32
C ALA A 478 -26.40 10.43 3.47
N GLU A 479 -25.31 11.19 3.41
CA GLU A 479 -24.94 12.20 4.42
C GLU A 479 -26.00 13.30 4.54
N MET A 480 -26.54 13.76 3.41
CA MET A 480 -27.56 14.82 3.40
C MET A 480 -28.90 14.36 4.00
N GLN A 481 -29.25 13.08 3.87
CA GLN A 481 -30.42 12.49 4.53
C GLN A 481 -30.22 12.43 6.05
N GLU A 482 -29.02 12.08 6.52
CA GLU A 482 -28.73 12.12 7.96
C GLU A 482 -28.75 13.55 8.49
N ALA A 483 -28.13 14.50 7.79
CA ALA A 483 -28.05 15.88 8.23
C ALA A 483 -29.42 16.59 8.27
N THR A 484 -30.38 16.24 7.40
CA THR A 484 -31.73 16.82 7.41
C THR A 484 -32.54 16.42 8.64
N THR A 485 -32.19 15.33 9.32
CA THR A 485 -32.83 14.94 10.58
C THR A 485 -32.35 15.76 11.79
N ASN A 486 -31.14 16.35 11.71
CA ASN A 486 -30.46 16.99 12.83
C ASN A 486 -30.39 18.54 12.74
N ASP A 487 -30.52 19.15 11.56
CA ASP A 487 -30.37 20.60 11.37
C ASP A 487 -31.68 21.39 11.55
N LYS A 488 -32.09 21.60 12.81
CA LYS A 488 -33.13 22.61 13.13
C LYS A 488 -32.59 24.02 13.36
N ASP A 489 -31.27 24.21 13.50
CA ASP A 489 -30.71 25.45 14.08
C ASP A 489 -29.75 26.26 13.17
N SER A 490 -29.46 25.87 11.93
CA SER A 490 -28.49 26.59 11.07
C SER A 490 -29.15 27.62 10.13
N ALA A 491 -29.64 28.75 10.67
CA ALA A 491 -30.38 29.78 9.91
C ALA A 491 -29.51 30.82 9.15
N SER A 492 -28.18 30.72 9.15
CA SER A 492 -27.32 31.89 8.83
C SER A 492 -26.79 32.01 7.38
N ASN A 493 -27.09 31.09 6.45
CA ASN A 493 -26.63 31.23 5.06
C ASN A 493 -27.63 30.67 4.04
N SER A 494 -28.51 31.53 3.52
CA SER A 494 -29.58 31.17 2.56
C SER A 494 -29.03 30.50 1.29
N THR A 495 -27.90 30.97 0.76
CA THR A 495 -27.31 30.42 -0.48
C THR A 495 -26.84 28.96 -0.29
N LYS A 496 -26.20 28.65 0.84
CA LYS A 496 -25.78 27.28 1.17
C LYS A 496 -26.99 26.37 1.38
N ARG A 497 -28.05 26.90 2.01
CA ARG A 497 -29.31 26.19 2.21
C ARG A 497 -29.98 25.85 0.87
N GLU A 498 -30.08 26.80 -0.05
CA GLU A 498 -30.64 26.56 -1.38
C GLU A 498 -29.83 25.51 -2.17
N ALA A 499 -28.49 25.55 -2.10
CA ALA A 499 -27.64 24.55 -2.74
C ALA A 499 -27.90 23.16 -2.14
N ARG A 500 -27.97 23.08 -0.81
CA ARG A 500 -28.29 21.83 -0.12
C ARG A 500 -29.66 21.29 -0.50
N GLU A 501 -30.69 22.12 -0.51
CA GLU A 501 -32.05 21.74 -0.89
C GLU A 501 -32.11 21.25 -2.34
N ALA A 502 -31.37 21.89 -3.26
CA ALA A 502 -31.25 21.43 -4.64
C ALA A 502 -30.57 20.06 -4.75
N TYR A 503 -29.51 19.82 -3.98
CA TYR A 503 -28.81 18.54 -3.96
C TYR A 503 -29.69 17.43 -3.37
N VAL A 504 -30.41 17.70 -2.28
CA VAL A 504 -31.36 16.76 -1.68
C VAL A 504 -32.46 16.38 -2.66
N ALA A 505 -33.03 17.35 -3.39
CA ALA A 505 -34.05 17.07 -4.41
C ALA A 505 -33.52 16.16 -5.54
N ALA A 506 -32.24 16.30 -5.90
CA ALA A 506 -31.60 15.41 -6.87
C ALA A 506 -31.43 13.98 -6.32
N CYS A 507 -31.06 13.86 -5.05
CA CYS A 507 -30.95 12.58 -4.35
C CYS A 507 -32.30 11.87 -4.23
N ASP A 508 -33.36 12.60 -3.92
CA ASP A 508 -34.71 12.05 -3.81
C ASP A 508 -35.20 11.53 -5.17
N TYR A 509 -34.99 12.29 -6.25
CA TYR A 509 -35.27 11.83 -7.62
C TYR A 509 -34.52 10.53 -7.94
N TRP A 510 -33.23 10.48 -7.64
CA TRP A 510 -32.40 9.30 -7.92
C TRP A 510 -32.88 8.08 -7.12
N LYS A 511 -33.20 8.24 -5.83
CA LYS A 511 -33.73 7.18 -4.98
C LYS A 511 -35.04 6.61 -5.53
N ASP A 512 -35.98 7.47 -5.88
CA ASP A 512 -37.26 7.07 -6.48
C ASP A 512 -37.05 6.28 -7.77
N ARG A 513 -36.08 6.69 -8.59
CA ARG A 513 -35.74 6.01 -9.83
C ARG A 513 -35.13 4.63 -9.59
N VAL A 514 -34.15 4.51 -8.69
CA VAL A 514 -33.50 3.24 -8.37
C VAL A 514 -34.51 2.22 -7.84
N VAL A 515 -35.44 2.66 -6.97
CA VAL A 515 -36.51 1.81 -6.45
C VAL A 515 -37.41 1.32 -7.59
N LYS A 516 -37.84 2.22 -8.49
CA LYS A 516 -38.67 1.86 -9.66
C LYS A 516 -37.96 0.89 -10.59
N SER A 517 -36.72 1.16 -10.98
CA SER A 517 -35.95 0.28 -11.87
C SER A 517 -35.69 -1.09 -11.24
N SER A 518 -35.46 -1.15 -9.93
CA SER A 518 -35.30 -2.44 -9.22
C SER A 518 -36.60 -3.25 -9.24
N MET A 519 -37.75 -2.59 -9.06
CA MET A 519 -39.06 -3.24 -9.15
C MET A 519 -39.38 -3.72 -10.58
N GLU A 520 -39.05 -2.94 -11.60
CA GLU A 520 -39.23 -3.33 -13.01
C GLU A 520 -38.37 -4.54 -13.40
N ILE A 521 -37.13 -4.60 -12.93
CA ILE A 521 -36.25 -5.77 -13.14
C ILE A 521 -36.84 -7.02 -12.47
N LEU A 522 -37.34 -6.89 -11.24
CA LEU A 522 -37.99 -8.00 -10.54
C LEU A 522 -39.29 -8.46 -11.21
N ALA A 523 -40.08 -7.52 -11.75
CA ALA A 523 -41.32 -7.82 -12.46
C ALA A 523 -41.10 -8.41 -13.87
N GLY A 524 -39.98 -8.09 -14.53
CA GLY A 524 -39.61 -8.67 -15.82
C GLY A 524 -39.02 -10.09 -15.76
N GLN A 525 -38.72 -10.59 -14.55
CA GLN A 525 -38.20 -11.93 -14.31
C GLN A 525 -39.28 -12.95 -13.88
N SER A 526 -40.49 -12.49 -13.58
CA SER A 526 -41.68 -13.32 -13.33
C SER A 526 -42.48 -13.54 -14.61
#